data_AF-A0A2M7WSC6-F1
#
_entry.id   AF-A0A2M7WSC6-F1
#
_cell.length_a   1.000
_cell.length_b   1.000
_cell.length_c   1.000
_cell.angle_alpha   90.00
_cell.angle_beta   90.00
_cell.angle_gamma   90.00
#
_symmetry.space_group_name_H-M   'P 1'
#
loop_
_entity.id
_entity.type
_entity.pdbx_description
1 polymer ?
#
loop_
_entity_poly.entity_id
_entity_poly.type
_entity_poly.pdbx_seq_one_letter_code
_entity_poly.pdbx_strand_id
1 'polypeptide(L)'
;WSFPSGHVTVTTAFFFLLVYSFFGYMKTLRGKIILVAGSFIGAILIWFSRLYLGAHWALDILGGIALGLLSVSFTILAFNILIEGRRSLKSRMHL
;
A
#
# COMPACT_ATOMS: atom_id res chain seq x y z
N TRP A 1 -5.80 6.04 23.40
CA TRP A 1 -6.50 5.89 22.12
C TRP A 1 -5.98 6.96 21.19
N SER A 2 -5.23 6.56 20.16
CA SER A 2 -4.55 7.47 19.25
C SER A 2 -5.21 7.36 17.88
N PHE A 3 -5.86 8.43 17.46
CA PHE A 3 -6.41 8.58 16.11
C PHE A 3 -5.35 9.26 15.22
N PRO A 4 -5.12 8.79 13.98
CA PRO A 4 -5.58 7.54 13.38
C PRO A 4 -4.74 6.32 13.84
N SER A 5 -5.22 5.10 13.57
CA SER A 5 -4.47 3.88 13.93
C SER A 5 -3.22 3.72 13.06
N GLY A 6 -2.03 3.85 13.67
CA GLY A 6 -0.75 3.66 12.98
C GLY A 6 -0.56 2.25 12.42
N HIS A 7 -1.03 1.22 13.13
CA HIS A 7 -0.96 -0.17 12.63
C HIS A 7 -1.78 -0.34 11.35
N VAL A 8 -2.99 0.21 11.31
CA VAL A 8 -3.85 0.17 10.12
C VAL A 8 -3.25 0.98 8.97
N THR A 9 -2.63 2.13 9.28
CA THR A 9 -1.96 2.98 8.29
C THR A 9 -0.82 2.23 7.60
N VAL A 10 0.09 1.63 8.39
CA VAL A 10 1.25 0.91 7.87
C VAL A 10 0.83 -0.33 7.10
N THR A 11 -0.13 -1.12 7.60
CA THR A 11 -0.56 -2.34 6.92
C THR A 11 -1.28 -2.04 5.62
N THR A 12 -2.12 -0.99 5.59
CA THR A 12 -2.78 -0.54 4.37
C THR A 12 -1.74 -0.15 3.31
N ALA A 13 -0.78 0.69 3.67
CA ALA A 13 0.27 1.12 2.75
C ALA A 13 1.13 -0.06 2.26
N PHE A 14 1.53 -0.96 3.17
CA PHE A 14 2.34 -2.12 2.85
C PHE A 14 1.66 -3.06 1.85
N PHE A 15 0.42 -3.47 2.12
CA PHE A 15 -0.29 -4.42 1.23
C PHE A 15 -0.62 -3.80 -0.12
N PHE A 16 -0.96 -2.52 -0.18
CA PHE A 16 -1.13 -1.82 -1.45
C PHE A 16 0.16 -1.75 -2.26
N LEU A 17 1.27 -1.39 -1.62
CA LEU A 17 2.57 -1.32 -2.28
C LEU A 17 3.04 -2.71 -2.73
N LEU A 18 2.77 -3.75 -1.96
CA LEU A 18 3.07 -5.14 -2.31
C LEU A 18 2.31 -5.54 -3.58
N VAL A 19 1.00 -5.31 -3.64
CA VAL A 19 0.22 -5.58 -4.85
C VAL A 19 0.78 -4.76 -6.01
N TYR A 20 0.95 -3.44 -5.85
CA TYR A 20 1.47 -2.56 -6.90
C TYR A 20 2.82 -3.05 -7.47
N SER A 21 3.74 -3.44 -6.60
CA SER A 21 5.09 -3.86 -6.99
C SER A 21 5.10 -5.22 -7.69
N PHE A 22 4.33 -6.19 -7.19
CA PHE A 22 4.41 -7.57 -7.66
C PHE A 22 3.38 -7.93 -8.74
N PHE A 23 2.34 -7.12 -8.95
CA PHE A 23 1.26 -7.43 -9.90
C PHE A 23 1.76 -7.63 -11.34
N GLY A 24 2.74 -6.83 -11.78
CA GLY A 24 3.34 -6.93 -13.11
C GLY A 24 4.21 -8.17 -13.32
N TYR A 25 4.76 -8.75 -12.24
CA TYR A 25 5.59 -9.95 -12.30
C TYR A 25 4.76 -11.25 -12.36
N MET A 26 3.49 -11.19 -11.97
CA MET A 26 2.58 -12.33 -12.01
C MET A 26 2.09 -12.59 -13.43
N LYS A 27 2.60 -13.65 -14.07
CA LYS A 27 2.24 -14.03 -15.44
C LYS A 27 0.86 -14.69 -15.55
N THR A 28 0.37 -15.32 -14.48
CA THR A 28 -0.89 -16.07 -14.48
C THR A 28 -1.99 -15.31 -13.74
N LEU A 29 -3.24 -15.47 -14.19
CA LEU A 29 -4.41 -14.92 -13.49
C LEU A 29 -4.52 -15.47 -12.06
N ARG A 30 -4.22 -16.75 -11.86
CA ARG A 30 -4.18 -17.38 -10.53
C ARG A 30 -3.19 -16.68 -9.61
N GLY A 31 -1.98 -16.39 -10.07
CA GLY A 31 -0.97 -15.67 -9.28
C GLY A 31 -1.43 -14.27 -8.89
N LYS A 32 -2.07 -13.54 -9.82
CA LYS A 32 -2.65 -12.22 -9.55
C LYS A 32 -3.77 -12.28 -8.50
N ILE A 33 -4.68 -13.26 -8.62
CA ILE A 33 -5.75 -13.47 -7.66
C ILE A 33 -5.18 -13.79 -6.28
N ILE A 34 -4.22 -14.71 -6.19
CA ILE A 34 -3.59 -15.07 -4.91
C ILE A 34 -2.91 -13.86 -4.26
N LEU A 35 -2.18 -13.06 -5.06
CA LEU A 35 -1.51 -11.86 -4.56
C LEU A 35 -2.51 -10.84 -4.00
N VAL A 36 -3.56 -10.53 -4.76
CA VAL A 36 -4.57 -9.54 -4.36
C VAL A 36 -5.40 -10.05 -3.18
N ALA A 37 -5.93 -11.27 -3.28
CA ALA A 37 -6.76 -11.85 -2.23
C ALA A 37 -5.97 -12.06 -0.93
N GLY A 38 -4.74 -12.58 -1.03
CA GLY A 38 -3.88 -12.77 0.13
C GLY A 38 -3.54 -11.44 0.83
N SER A 39 -3.24 -10.40 0.05
CA SER A 39 -2.98 -9.06 0.60
C SER A 39 -4.20 -8.46 1.28
N PHE A 40 -5.38 -8.61 0.66
CA PHE A 40 -6.64 -8.11 1.22
C PHE A 40 -7.02 -8.83 2.51
N ILE A 41 -6.94 -10.17 2.52
CA ILE A 41 -7.19 -11.00 3.70
C ILE A 41 -6.22 -10.62 4.83
N GLY A 42 -4.92 -10.49 4.52
CA GLY A 42 -3.90 -10.08 5.49
C GLY A 42 -4.18 -8.71 6.11
N ALA A 43 -4.57 -7.72 5.32
CA ALA A 43 -4.93 -6.40 5.82
C ALA A 43 -6.14 -6.47 6.77
N ILE A 44 -7.20 -7.16 6.35
CA ILE A 44 -8.43 -7.35 7.14
C ILE A 44 -8.14 -8.02 8.47
N LEU A 45 -7.37 -9.12 8.49
CA LEU A 45 -7.00 -9.83 9.71
C LEU A 45 -6.34 -8.89 10.73
N ILE A 46 -5.45 -8.01 10.27
CA ILE A 46 -4.81 -7.04 11.15
C ILE A 46 -5.80 -5.99 11.62
N TRP A 47 -6.64 -5.44 10.75
CA TRP A 47 -7.66 -4.46 11.16
C TRP A 47 -8.63 -5.03 12.20
N PHE A 48 -9.10 -6.26 11.99
CA PHE A 48 -9.96 -6.97 12.93
C PHE A 48 -9.26 -7.23 14.26
N SER A 49 -7.96 -7.58 14.26
CA SER A 49 -7.21 -7.73 15.52
C SER A 49 -7.23 -6.45 16.36
N ARG A 50 -7.24 -5.27 15.73
CA ARG A 50 -7.27 -3.97 16.44
C ARG A 50 -8.64 -3.67 17.03
N LEU A 51 -9.72 -4.09 16.36
CA LEU A 51 -11.08 -4.05 16.93
C LEU A 51 -11.24 -5.05 18.07
N TYR A 52 -10.78 -6.29 17.86
CA TYR A 52 -10.95 -7.39 18.81
C TYR A 52 -10.25 -7.13 20.14
N LEU A 53 -9.04 -6.58 20.11
CA LEU A 53 -8.31 -6.17 21.31
C LEU A 53 -8.94 -4.96 22.03
N GLY A 54 -10.02 -4.39 21.48
CA GLY A 54 -10.67 -3.19 22.03
C GLY A 54 -9.71 -2.01 22.11
N ALA A 55 -8.71 -1.94 21.22
CA ALA A 55 -7.67 -0.91 21.26
C ALA A 55 -7.98 0.31 20.39
N HIS A 56 -8.89 0.15 19.42
CA HIS A 56 -9.25 1.16 18.42
C HIS A 56 -10.73 1.10 18.03
N TRP A 57 -11.32 2.27 17.79
CA TRP A 57 -12.69 2.38 17.30
C TRP A 57 -12.70 2.19 15.78
N ALA A 58 -13.86 1.88 15.21
CA ALA A 58 -14.01 1.76 13.76
C ALA A 58 -13.52 3.02 13.01
N LEU A 59 -13.72 4.21 13.59
CA LEU A 59 -13.21 5.47 13.05
C LEU A 59 -11.68 5.55 13.01
N ASP A 60 -10.97 5.02 14.01
CA ASP A 60 -9.49 4.99 14.01
C ASP A 60 -8.94 4.13 12.86
N ILE A 61 -9.69 3.08 12.49
CA ILE A 61 -9.37 2.19 11.37
C ILE A 61 -9.63 2.89 10.05
N LEU A 62 -10.80 3.52 9.88
CA LEU A 62 -11.11 4.28 8.67
C LEU A 62 -10.09 5.42 8.44
N GLY A 63 -9.72 6.14 9.49
CA GLY A 63 -8.68 7.17 9.43
C GLY A 63 -7.31 6.58 9.05
N GLY A 64 -6.97 5.42 9.60
CA GLY A 64 -5.73 4.71 9.24
C GLY A 64 -5.71 4.23 7.79
N ILE A 65 -6.83 3.71 7.29
CA ILE A 65 -6.96 3.29 5.89
C ILE A 65 -6.78 4.51 4.96
N ALA A 66 -7.47 5.61 5.24
CA ALA A 66 -7.37 6.83 4.44
C ALA A 66 -5.94 7.38 4.42
N LEU A 67 -5.28 7.46 5.57
CA LEU A 67 -3.90 7.95 5.66
C LEU A 67 -2.90 6.99 4.99
N GLY A 68 -3.10 5.68 5.13
CA GLY A 68 -2.28 4.66 4.47
C GLY A 68 -2.39 4.73 2.95
N LEU A 69 -3.60 4.89 2.42
CA LEU A 69 -3.84 5.07 0.98
C LEU A 69 -3.20 6.36 0.46
N LEU A 70 -3.38 7.49 1.16
CA LEU A 70 -2.72 8.75 0.79
C LEU A 70 -1.20 8.60 0.75
N SER A 71 -0.62 7.95 1.77
CA SER A 71 0.83 7.77 1.88
C SER A 71 1.40 6.90 0.74
N VAL A 72 0.74 5.79 0.41
CA VAL A 72 1.20 4.92 -0.69
C VAL A 72 1.01 5.55 -2.06
N SER A 73 -0.11 6.25 -2.29
CA SER A 73 -0.34 6.99 -3.53
C SER A 73 0.71 8.08 -3.73
N PHE A 74 1.02 8.84 -2.68
CA PHE A 74 2.09 9.84 -2.71
C PHE A 74 3.45 9.20 -3.01
N THR A 75 3.76 8.08 -2.37
CA THR A 75 5.02 7.34 -2.58
C THR A 75 5.16 6.87 -4.03
N ILE A 76 4.10 6.28 -4.60
CA ILE A 76 4.08 5.82 -5.99
C ILE A 76 4.26 6.99 -6.96
N LEU A 77 3.55 8.11 -6.72
CA LEU A 77 3.67 9.31 -7.55
C LEU A 77 5.10 9.86 -7.52
N ALA A 78 5.67 10.05 -6.32
CA ALA A 78 7.04 10.53 -6.15
C ALA A 78 8.04 9.60 -6.84
N PHE A 79 7.88 8.28 -6.68
CA PHE A 79 8.74 7.29 -7.33
C PHE A 79 8.69 7.38 -8.86
N ASN A 80 7.49 7.50 -9.44
CA ASN A 80 7.32 7.64 -10.89
C ASN A 80 7.97 8.93 -11.41
N ILE A 81 7.73 10.07 -10.76
CA ILE A 81 8.34 11.35 -11.14
C ILE A 81 9.88 11.29 -11.08
N LEU A 82 10.42 10.72 -10.00
CA LEU A 82 11.88 10.61 -9.82
C LEU A 82 12.53 9.69 -10.86
N ILE A 83 11.89 8.58 -11.21
CA ILE A 83 12.41 7.65 -12.21
C ILE A 83 12.29 8.21 -13.62
N GLU A 84 11.17 8.82 -13.96
CA GLU A 84 10.95 9.45 -15.26
C GLU A 84 11.94 10.59 -15.51
N GLY A 85 12.18 11.43 -14.49
CA GLY A 85 13.22 12.46 -14.51
C GLY A 85 14.62 11.87 -14.76
N ARG A 86 14.97 10.76 -14.10
CA ARG A 86 16.26 10.07 -14.32
C ARG A 86 16.39 9.47 -15.73
N ARG A 87 15.33 8.86 -16.27
CA ARG A 87 15.34 8.28 -17.63
C ARG A 87 15.51 9.36 -18.70
N SER A 88 14.80 10.48 -18.55
CA SER A 88 14.87 11.63 -19.46
C SER A 88 16.27 12.25 -19.50
N LEU A 89 16.90 12.48 -18.34
CA LEU A 89 18.26 13.01 -18.27
C LEU A 89 19.30 12.06 -18.90
N LYS A 90 19.20 10.75 -18.60
CA LYS A 90 20.11 9.76 -19.17
C LYS A 90 20.01 9.70 -20.71
N SER A 91 18.81 9.82 -21.27
CA SER A 91 18.60 9.88 -22.72
C SER A 91 19.22 11.12 -23.37
N ARG A 92 19.29 12.25 -22.67
CA ARG A 92 19.90 13.50 -23.19
C ARG A 92 21.42 13.50 -23.14
N MET A 93 22.03 12.76 -22.22
CA MET A 93 23.49 12.65 -22.08
C MET A 93 24.14 11.60 -23.00
N HIS A 94 23.34 10.71 -23.58
CA HIS A 94 23.78 9.72 -24.57
C HIS A 94 23.65 10.22 -26.03
N LEU A 95 23.36 11.51 -26.22
CA LEU A 95 23.44 12.29 -27.47
C LEU A 95 24.63 13.25 -27.38
#